data_AF-A0A3C1PC18-F1
#
_entry.id   AF-A0A3C1PC18-F1
#
_cell.length_a   1.000
_cell.length_b   1.000
_cell.length_c   1.000
_cell.angle_alpha   90.00
_cell.angle_beta   90.00
_cell.angle_gamma   90.00
#
_symmetry.space_group_name_H-M   'P 1'
#
loop_
_entity.id
_entity.type
_entity.pdbx_description
1 polymer ?
#
loop_
_entity_poly.entity_id
_entity_poly.type
_entity_poly.pdbx_seq_one_letter_code
_entity_poly.pdbx_strand_id
1 'polypeptide(L)'
;MLQKSLTWRLMVLIGFWSFQACQFGGQPPKPDPVFNLTDHANINYQPLKQLLTENRWKEADQETFQILLKLSNRQAEGWLGKKDVEGLACEDLQTINRLWNYYSNGRFGFSQQEKIWTSIGGIIGEYTPEIAEKFGDRVGWRKRDQWLKYEQLNFSPRAPQGHLPATTGNGVSGGVWNGVASITHRVKYCGVIDALATGEWIKADWKTLELFEAYRIPMENRPHVPAPLV
;
A
#
# COMPACT_ATOMS: atom_id res chain seq x y z
N MET A 1 -36.15 -4.03 -77.75
CA MET A 1 -36.90 -2.76 -77.73
C MET A 1 -36.66 -2.06 -76.40
N LEU A 2 -36.38 -0.77 -76.51
CA LEU A 2 -36.16 0.32 -75.56
C LEU A 2 -36.28 0.15 -74.03
N GLN A 3 -35.27 0.76 -73.39
CA GLN A 3 -35.16 1.37 -72.05
C GLN A 3 -36.43 2.00 -71.45
N LYS A 4 -36.50 2.00 -70.11
CA LYS A 4 -36.38 3.19 -69.21
C LYS A 4 -36.49 2.73 -67.74
N SER A 5 -35.42 2.84 -66.94
CA SER A 5 -35.15 3.95 -65.98
C SER A 5 -35.97 3.82 -64.69
N LEU A 6 -35.49 3.95 -63.45
CA LEU A 6 -34.44 4.82 -62.92
C LEU A 6 -34.17 4.46 -61.43
N THR A 7 -32.89 4.49 -61.01
CA THR A 7 -32.33 4.95 -59.70
C THR A 7 -32.74 4.32 -58.35
N TRP A 8 -31.87 4.12 -57.34
CA TRP A 8 -30.42 4.26 -57.14
C TRP A 8 -30.03 3.61 -55.79
N ARG A 9 -28.87 2.92 -55.74
CA ARG A 9 -27.86 2.86 -54.63
C ARG A 9 -28.30 2.20 -53.29
N LEU A 10 -27.47 1.46 -52.54
CA LEU A 10 -26.01 1.37 -52.45
C LEU A 10 -25.57 0.04 -51.78
N MET A 11 -24.50 -0.53 -52.33
CA MET A 11 -23.38 -1.29 -51.78
C MET A 11 -23.43 -2.05 -50.42
N VAL A 12 -23.24 -3.38 -50.54
CA VAL A 12 -22.12 -4.20 -50.02
C VAL A 12 -21.85 -4.24 -48.51
N LEU A 13 -22.02 -5.44 -47.91
CA LEU A 13 -21.26 -5.90 -46.75
C LEU A 13 -20.58 -7.23 -47.09
N ILE A 14 -19.25 -7.17 -47.17
CA ILE A 14 -18.31 -8.29 -47.35
C ILE A 14 -17.92 -8.81 -45.97
N GLY A 15 -17.81 -10.14 -45.86
CA GLY A 15 -16.79 -10.78 -45.04
C GLY A 15 -17.16 -11.07 -43.59
N PHE A 16 -17.81 -12.22 -43.37
CA PHE A 16 -17.87 -12.82 -42.04
C PHE A 16 -16.56 -13.57 -41.73
N TRP A 17 -15.88 -13.09 -40.69
CA TRP A 17 -15.16 -13.84 -39.65
C TRP A 17 -14.05 -14.84 -40.02
N SER A 18 -12.81 -14.40 -39.81
CA SER A 18 -11.78 -15.21 -39.14
C SER A 18 -10.73 -14.29 -38.49
N PHE A 19 -11.07 -13.70 -37.34
CA PHE A 19 -10.07 -13.16 -36.41
C PHE A 19 -9.72 -14.24 -35.40
N GLN A 20 -8.71 -15.05 -35.71
CA GLN A 20 -8.02 -15.87 -34.73
C GLN A 20 -6.58 -15.37 -34.63
N ALA A 21 -6.32 -14.45 -33.69
CA ALA A 21 -5.04 -14.30 -32.99
C ALA A 21 -5.04 -13.07 -32.07
N CYS A 22 -4.34 -13.22 -30.93
CA CYS A 22 -4.05 -12.24 -29.88
C CYS A 22 -5.22 -12.05 -28.89
N GLN A 23 -5.10 -12.19 -27.56
CA GLN A 23 -4.02 -11.74 -26.67
C GLN A 23 -4.05 -12.50 -25.33
N PHE A 24 -3.08 -13.39 -25.07
CA PHE A 24 -2.60 -13.69 -23.71
C PHE A 24 -1.14 -13.22 -23.58
N GLY A 25 -0.83 -12.07 -24.17
CA GLY A 25 0.38 -11.35 -23.80
C GLY A 25 0.13 -10.71 -22.45
N GLY A 26 0.78 -11.21 -21.40
CA GLY A 26 0.91 -10.44 -20.16
C GLY A 26 1.39 -9.03 -20.52
N GLN A 27 0.86 -8.01 -19.85
CA GLN A 27 1.34 -6.65 -20.06
C GLN A 27 2.88 -6.66 -19.98
N PRO A 28 3.59 -5.99 -20.91
CA PRO A 28 5.03 -5.89 -20.82
C PRO A 28 5.40 -5.39 -19.41
N PRO A 29 6.43 -5.99 -18.77
CA PRO A 29 6.81 -5.60 -17.42
C PRO A 29 7.03 -4.09 -17.41
N LYS A 30 6.36 -3.39 -16.49
CA LYS A 30 6.54 -1.94 -16.37
C LYS A 30 8.04 -1.68 -16.18
N PRO A 31 8.62 -0.69 -16.88
CA PRO A 31 10.05 -0.37 -16.74
C PRO A 31 10.39 -0.23 -15.26
N ASP A 32 11.28 -1.08 -14.75
CA ASP A 32 11.63 -1.07 -13.34
C ASP A 32 12.22 0.30 -12.99
N PRO A 33 11.58 1.10 -12.11
CA PRO A 33 12.12 2.39 -11.75
C PRO A 33 13.40 2.15 -10.97
N VAL A 34 14.39 3.00 -11.22
CA VAL A 34 15.61 3.02 -10.41
C VAL A 34 15.22 3.54 -9.03
N PHE A 35 14.83 2.63 -8.14
CA PHE A 35 14.69 2.93 -6.73
C PHE A 35 16.08 3.21 -6.16
N ASN A 36 16.29 4.42 -5.65
CA ASN A 36 17.46 4.71 -4.84
C ASN A 36 17.26 4.03 -3.48
N LEU A 37 17.61 2.75 -3.42
CA LEU A 37 17.56 1.95 -2.19
C LEU A 37 18.76 2.37 -1.34
N THR A 38 18.60 3.45 -0.59
CA THR A 38 19.61 3.89 0.37
C THR A 38 19.69 2.87 1.50
N ASP A 39 20.90 2.38 1.79
CA ASP A 39 21.22 1.50 2.91
C ASP A 39 21.14 2.25 4.26
N HIS A 40 19.98 2.85 4.53
CA HIS A 40 19.72 3.39 5.85
C HIS A 40 19.70 2.22 6.85
N ALA A 41 20.42 2.37 7.96
CA ALA A 41 20.70 1.30 8.92
C ALA A 41 21.30 0.00 8.33
N ASN A 42 21.99 0.05 7.18
CA ASN A 42 22.60 -1.13 6.52
C ASN A 42 21.57 -2.23 6.15
N ILE A 43 20.36 -1.82 5.76
CA ILE A 43 19.30 -2.73 5.32
C ILE A 43 19.35 -2.91 3.80
N ASN A 44 19.62 -4.14 3.35
CA ASN A 44 19.55 -4.50 1.95
C ASN A 44 18.12 -4.82 1.50
N TYR A 45 17.54 -3.95 0.66
CA TYR A 45 16.19 -4.11 0.10
C TYR A 45 16.12 -4.91 -1.22
N GLN A 46 17.26 -5.29 -1.80
CA GLN A 46 17.29 -6.03 -3.07
C GLN A 46 16.55 -7.38 -3.03
N PRO A 47 16.63 -8.19 -1.94
CA PRO A 47 15.86 -9.43 -1.86
C PRO A 47 14.35 -9.18 -1.94
N LEU A 48 13.84 -8.19 -1.21
CA LEU A 48 12.42 -7.82 -1.28
C LEU A 48 12.02 -7.38 -2.70
N LYS A 49 12.83 -6.53 -3.34
CA LYS A 49 12.60 -6.07 -4.72
C LYS A 49 12.53 -7.24 -5.70
N GLN A 50 13.47 -8.18 -5.61
CA GLN A 50 13.50 -9.35 -6.48
C GLN A 50 12.26 -10.23 -6.29
N LEU A 51 11.90 -10.55 -5.04
CA LEU A 51 10.72 -11.36 -4.72
C LEU A 51 9.43 -10.73 -5.25
N LEU A 52 9.29 -9.40 -5.12
CA LEU A 52 8.14 -8.66 -5.65
C LEU A 52 8.11 -8.65 -7.19
N THR A 53 9.26 -8.49 -7.84
CA THR A 53 9.38 -8.55 -9.30
C THR A 53 8.95 -9.93 -9.85
N GLU A 54 9.29 -10.99 -9.13
CA GLU A 54 8.95 -12.38 -9.46
C GLU A 54 7.52 -12.77 -9.03
N ASN A 55 6.73 -11.85 -8.45
CA ASN A 55 5.41 -12.12 -7.89
C ASN A 55 5.40 -13.21 -6.80
N ARG A 56 6.51 -13.40 -6.09
CA ARG A 56 6.66 -14.32 -4.96
C ARG A 56 6.13 -13.68 -3.68
N TRP A 57 4.82 -13.48 -3.65
CA TRP A 57 4.13 -12.65 -2.66
C TRP A 57 4.29 -13.12 -1.22
N LYS A 58 4.33 -14.44 -0.99
CA LYS A 58 4.49 -15.00 0.36
C LYS A 58 5.89 -14.75 0.89
N GLU A 59 6.90 -15.03 0.09
CA GLU A 59 8.30 -14.79 0.45
C GLU A 59 8.59 -13.29 0.59
N ALA A 60 8.00 -12.44 -0.27
CA ALA A 60 8.11 -10.99 -0.15
C ALA A 60 7.50 -10.48 1.17
N ASP A 61 6.37 -11.04 1.60
CA ASP A 61 5.74 -10.72 2.88
C ASP A 61 6.63 -11.13 4.07
N GLN A 62 7.22 -12.33 4.01
CA GLN A 62 8.17 -12.81 5.01
C GLN A 62 9.42 -11.95 5.08
N GLU A 63 10.00 -11.61 3.92
CA GLU A 63 11.18 -10.72 3.84
C GLU A 63 10.86 -9.33 4.39
N THR A 64 9.67 -8.80 4.08
CA THR A 64 9.20 -7.53 4.65
C THR A 64 9.17 -7.60 6.17
N PHE A 65 8.65 -8.70 6.74
CA PHE A 65 8.62 -8.86 8.19
C PHE A 65 10.04 -8.95 8.80
N GLN A 66 10.96 -9.68 8.16
CA GLN A 66 12.35 -9.76 8.59
C GLN A 66 13.07 -8.41 8.55
N ILE A 67 12.82 -7.60 7.53
CA ILE A 67 13.34 -6.24 7.43
C ILE A 67 12.83 -5.39 8.60
N LEU A 68 11.53 -5.42 8.89
CA LEU A 68 10.95 -4.66 10.00
C LEU A 68 11.55 -5.08 11.37
N LEU A 69 11.79 -6.38 11.57
CA LEU A 69 12.47 -6.87 12.79
C LEU A 69 13.91 -6.36 12.88
N LYS A 70 14.66 -6.33 11.77
CA LYS A 70 16.03 -5.78 11.75
C LYS A 70 16.04 -4.29 12.08
N LEU A 71 15.17 -3.51 11.44
CA LEU A 71 15.04 -2.06 11.67
C LEU A 71 14.70 -1.72 13.13
N SER A 72 13.92 -2.57 13.80
CA SER A 72 13.59 -2.39 15.22
C SER A 72 14.57 -3.07 16.18
N ASN A 73 15.58 -3.79 15.70
CA ASN A 73 16.47 -4.63 16.52
C ASN A 73 15.72 -5.68 17.37
N ARG A 74 14.75 -6.37 16.75
CA ARG A 74 13.80 -7.31 17.38
C ARG A 74 13.83 -8.71 16.79
N GLN A 75 14.93 -9.04 16.11
CA GLN A 75 15.09 -10.30 15.38
C GLN A 75 15.04 -11.53 16.31
N ALA A 76 15.57 -11.39 17.53
CA ALA A 76 15.57 -12.48 18.51
C ALA A 76 14.15 -12.77 19.05
N GLU A 77 13.31 -11.75 19.12
CA GLU A 77 11.96 -11.85 19.66
C GLU A 77 10.94 -12.26 18.61
N GLY A 78 11.15 -11.87 17.34
CA GLY A 78 10.30 -12.30 16.24
C GLY A 78 8.91 -11.64 16.24
N TRP A 79 8.73 -10.53 16.96
CA TRP A 79 7.51 -9.73 16.95
C TRP A 79 7.83 -8.24 17.18
N LEU A 80 6.90 -7.37 16.77
CA LEU A 80 7.01 -5.91 16.92
C LEU A 80 5.88 -5.42 17.83
N GLY A 81 6.21 -4.54 18.78
CA GLY A 81 5.27 -3.76 19.55
C GLY A 81 4.99 -2.40 18.92
N LYS A 82 4.05 -1.64 19.51
CA LYS A 82 3.68 -0.29 19.04
C LYS A 82 4.90 0.67 18.99
N LYS A 83 5.70 0.71 20.06
CA LYS A 83 6.89 1.57 20.14
C LYS A 83 7.97 1.22 19.11
N ASP A 84 8.13 -0.08 18.82
CA ASP A 84 9.08 -0.56 17.81
C ASP A 84 8.72 0.00 16.43
N VAL A 85 7.42 0.00 16.11
CA VAL A 85 6.87 0.54 14.87
C VAL A 85 6.98 2.07 14.81
N GLU A 86 6.68 2.76 15.92
CA GLU A 86 6.80 4.23 16.00
C GLU A 86 8.25 4.71 15.81
N GLY A 87 9.22 3.89 16.21
CA GLY A 87 10.65 4.16 16.07
C GLY A 87 11.23 3.90 14.67
N LEU A 88 10.48 3.25 13.76
CA LEU A 88 10.96 2.97 12.41
C LEU A 88 11.22 4.28 11.64
N ALA A 89 12.37 4.35 10.96
CA ALA A 89 12.72 5.48 10.11
C ALA A 89 11.75 5.60 8.92
N CYS A 90 11.51 6.83 8.49
CA CYS A 90 10.51 7.11 7.47
C CYS A 90 10.94 6.64 6.09
N GLU A 91 12.22 6.82 5.79
CA GLU A 91 12.87 6.45 4.55
C GLU A 91 12.73 4.95 4.28
N ASP A 92 12.94 4.14 5.32
CA ASP A 92 12.86 2.68 5.27
C ASP A 92 11.41 2.20 5.04
N LEU A 93 10.45 2.73 5.80
CA LEU A 93 9.03 2.40 5.62
C LEU A 93 8.49 2.82 4.26
N GLN A 94 8.90 3.99 3.77
CA GLN A 94 8.54 4.45 2.44
C GLN A 94 9.14 3.58 1.34
N THR A 95 10.39 3.14 1.51
CA THR A 95 11.05 2.23 0.56
C THR A 95 10.26 0.92 0.44
N ILE A 96 9.93 0.28 1.56
CA ILE A 96 9.10 -0.92 1.59
C ILE A 96 7.74 -0.65 0.91
N ASN A 97 7.07 0.43 1.28
CA ASN A 97 5.75 0.76 0.74
C ASN A 97 5.79 1.04 -0.78
N ARG A 98 6.80 1.75 -1.29
CA ARG A 98 6.98 2.05 -2.72
C ARG A 98 7.19 0.76 -3.52
N LEU A 99 8.02 -0.15 -3.03
CA LEU A 99 8.25 -1.46 -3.65
C LEU A 99 6.93 -2.25 -3.75
N TRP A 100 6.21 -2.43 -2.64
CA TRP A 100 4.93 -3.13 -2.63
C TRP A 100 3.91 -2.49 -3.56
N ASN A 101 3.77 -1.17 -3.52
CA ASN A 101 2.82 -0.46 -4.36
C ASN A 101 3.14 -0.62 -5.85
N TYR A 102 4.40 -0.47 -6.23
CA TYR A 102 4.82 -0.51 -7.63
C TYR A 102 4.58 -1.88 -8.27
N TYR A 103 5.14 -2.94 -7.69
CA TYR A 103 5.07 -4.28 -8.28
C TYR A 103 3.68 -4.94 -8.15
N SER A 104 2.84 -4.46 -7.23
CA SER A 104 1.44 -4.92 -7.11
C SER A 104 0.45 -4.13 -7.96
N ASN A 105 0.91 -3.20 -8.81
CA ASN A 105 0.03 -2.26 -9.54
C ASN A 105 -0.91 -1.48 -8.60
N GLY A 106 -0.38 -1.03 -7.47
CA GLY A 106 -1.10 -0.26 -6.46
C GLY A 106 -2.11 -1.07 -5.66
N ARG A 107 -2.10 -2.40 -5.73
CA ARG A 107 -3.06 -3.24 -4.98
C ARG A 107 -2.65 -3.46 -3.53
N PHE A 108 -1.36 -3.54 -3.27
CA PHE A 108 -0.77 -3.89 -1.98
C PHE A 108 0.10 -2.74 -1.45
N GLY A 109 0.47 -2.83 -0.17
CA GLY A 109 1.27 -1.85 0.54
C GLY A 109 0.51 -1.19 1.69
N PHE A 110 1.27 -0.67 2.65
CA PHE A 110 0.75 -0.02 3.86
C PHE A 110 -0.09 1.22 3.55
N SER A 111 0.23 1.98 2.50
CA SER A 111 -0.59 3.12 2.08
C SER A 111 -1.97 2.69 1.58
N GLN A 112 -2.09 1.49 1.01
CA GLN A 112 -3.39 0.96 0.58
C GLN A 112 -4.20 0.45 1.78
N GLN A 113 -3.53 -0.12 2.79
CA GLN A 113 -4.15 -0.46 4.06
C GLN A 113 -4.64 0.79 4.81
N GLU A 114 -3.85 1.86 4.84
CA GLU A 114 -4.24 3.15 5.45
C GLU A 114 -5.51 3.73 4.83
N LYS A 115 -5.59 3.76 3.50
CA LYS A 115 -6.79 4.22 2.78
C LYS A 115 -8.02 3.38 3.10
N ILE A 116 -7.84 2.05 3.21
CA ILE A 116 -8.95 1.16 3.54
C ILE A 116 -9.40 1.40 4.98
N TRP A 117 -8.46 1.47 5.93
CA TRP A 117 -8.73 1.73 7.34
C TRP A 117 -9.55 3.01 7.55
N THR A 118 -9.13 4.10 6.92
CA THR A 118 -9.83 5.39 7.01
C THR A 118 -11.18 5.36 6.30
N SER A 119 -11.30 4.67 5.16
CA SER A 119 -12.56 4.58 4.40
C SER A 119 -13.71 3.89 5.15
N ILE A 120 -13.39 3.02 6.11
CA ILE A 120 -14.37 2.31 6.94
C ILE A 120 -14.64 3.01 8.28
N GLY A 121 -14.13 4.24 8.46
CA GLY A 121 -14.31 5.04 9.67
C GLY A 121 -13.22 4.86 10.73
N GLY A 122 -12.12 4.19 10.41
CA GLY A 122 -10.99 4.04 11.33
C GLY A 122 -10.21 5.34 11.52
N ILE A 123 -9.90 5.65 12.78
CA ILE A 123 -9.01 6.75 13.15
C ILE A 123 -7.57 6.23 13.17
N ILE A 124 -6.64 7.02 12.63
CA ILE A 124 -5.24 6.61 12.47
C ILE A 124 -4.57 6.50 13.85
N GLY A 125 -3.86 5.39 14.10
CA GLY A 125 -3.22 5.14 15.40
C GLY A 125 -4.16 4.74 16.54
N GLU A 126 -5.48 4.74 16.30
CA GLU A 126 -6.49 4.22 17.23
C GLU A 126 -6.92 2.81 16.83
N TYR A 127 -7.24 2.00 17.83
CA TYR A 127 -7.74 0.64 17.62
C TYR A 127 -9.12 0.51 18.27
N THR A 128 -10.09 0.05 17.48
CA THR A 128 -11.36 -0.46 18.01
C THR A 128 -11.62 -1.85 17.40
N PRO A 129 -12.14 -2.81 18.18
CA PRO A 129 -12.45 -4.14 17.65
C PRO A 129 -13.33 -4.06 16.40
N GLU A 130 -14.41 -3.29 16.43
CA GLU A 130 -15.36 -3.17 15.31
C GLU A 130 -14.70 -2.72 13.99
N ILE A 131 -13.86 -1.70 14.03
CA ILE A 131 -13.14 -1.22 12.84
C ILE A 131 -12.13 -2.26 12.38
N ALA A 132 -11.42 -2.89 13.31
CA ALA A 132 -10.51 -3.98 13.00
C ALA A 132 -11.22 -5.13 12.28
N GLU A 133 -12.41 -5.54 12.74
CA GLU A 133 -13.22 -6.58 12.10
C GLU A 133 -13.56 -6.21 10.66
N LYS A 134 -14.15 -5.01 10.47
CA LYS A 134 -14.50 -4.46 9.15
C LYS A 134 -13.28 -4.39 8.23
N PHE A 135 -12.12 -3.99 8.76
CA PHE A 135 -10.86 -3.95 8.03
C PHE A 135 -10.45 -5.35 7.58
N GLY A 136 -10.43 -6.31 8.52
CA GLY A 136 -10.09 -7.71 8.28
C GLY A 136 -10.97 -8.35 7.21
N ASP A 137 -12.28 -8.08 7.22
CA ASP A 137 -13.18 -8.55 6.18
C ASP A 137 -12.85 -7.90 4.83
N ARG A 138 -12.57 -6.59 4.80
CA ARG A 138 -12.29 -5.83 3.59
C ARG A 138 -10.98 -6.23 2.90
N VAL A 139 -9.93 -6.50 3.67
CA VAL A 139 -8.64 -6.94 3.15
C VAL A 139 -8.55 -8.46 3.00
N GLY A 140 -9.55 -9.22 3.46
CA GLY A 140 -9.60 -10.68 3.34
C GLY A 140 -8.74 -11.43 4.35
N TRP A 141 -8.54 -10.86 5.54
CA TRP A 141 -7.91 -11.52 6.69
C TRP A 141 -8.92 -12.19 7.63
N ARG A 142 -10.22 -11.97 7.41
CA ARG A 142 -11.31 -12.66 8.08
C ARG A 142 -12.19 -13.39 7.08
N LYS A 143 -12.78 -14.48 7.54
CA LYS A 143 -13.80 -15.21 6.80
C LYS A 143 -14.78 -15.83 7.78
N ARG A 144 -16.09 -15.57 7.60
CA ARG A 144 -17.16 -16.07 8.49
C ARG A 144 -16.86 -15.73 9.96
N ASP A 145 -16.55 -14.46 10.21
CA ASP A 145 -16.28 -13.90 11.54
C ASP A 145 -15.07 -14.49 12.27
N GLN A 146 -14.18 -15.18 11.54
CA GLN A 146 -12.95 -15.75 12.09
C GLN A 146 -11.71 -15.19 11.41
N TRP A 147 -10.72 -14.82 12.23
CA TRP A 147 -9.39 -14.43 11.77
C TRP A 147 -8.67 -15.63 11.14
N LEU A 148 -8.11 -15.41 9.95
CA LEU A 148 -7.32 -16.42 9.26
C LEU A 148 -5.93 -16.56 9.88
N LYS A 149 -5.42 -17.79 9.91
CA LYS A 149 -4.01 -18.05 10.16
C LYS A 149 -3.17 -17.62 8.96
N TYR A 150 -1.87 -17.39 9.16
CA TYR A 150 -0.97 -16.94 8.10
C TYR A 150 -0.98 -17.90 6.89
N GLU A 151 -1.00 -19.21 7.15
CA GLU A 151 -1.00 -20.25 6.13
C GLU A 151 -2.28 -20.27 5.29
N GLN A 152 -3.34 -19.61 5.77
CA GLN A 152 -4.65 -19.52 5.11
C GLN A 152 -4.81 -18.24 4.28
N LEU A 153 -3.84 -17.32 4.34
CA LEU A 153 -3.87 -16.07 3.57
C LEU A 153 -3.69 -16.33 2.07
N ASN A 154 -4.19 -15.39 1.26
CA ASN A 154 -4.16 -15.47 -0.19
C ASN A 154 -2.93 -14.74 -0.74
N PHE A 155 -1.87 -15.47 -1.06
CA PHE A 155 -0.64 -14.94 -1.66
C PHE A 155 -0.67 -14.91 -3.19
N SER A 156 -1.83 -14.59 -3.78
CA SER A 156 -1.97 -14.41 -5.22
C SER A 156 -2.13 -12.93 -5.59
N PRO A 157 -1.79 -12.52 -6.82
CA PRO A 157 -2.02 -11.14 -7.27
C PRO A 157 -3.52 -10.75 -7.30
N ARG A 158 -4.43 -11.73 -7.22
CA ARG A 158 -5.88 -11.53 -7.16
C ARG A 158 -6.42 -11.36 -5.75
N ALA A 159 -5.56 -11.40 -4.71
CA ALA A 159 -5.99 -11.13 -3.35
C ALA A 159 -6.65 -9.74 -3.23
N PRO A 160 -7.52 -9.52 -2.23
CA PRO A 160 -8.17 -8.22 -2.03
C PRO A 160 -7.16 -7.08 -1.94
N GLN A 161 -7.60 -5.88 -2.29
CA GLN A 161 -6.76 -4.68 -2.13
C GLN A 161 -6.38 -4.51 -0.66
N GLY A 162 -5.10 -4.17 -0.40
CA GLY A 162 -4.55 -4.05 0.96
C GLY A 162 -4.28 -5.37 1.67
N HIS A 163 -4.51 -6.53 1.04
CA HIS A 163 -4.27 -7.84 1.67
C HIS A 163 -2.83 -8.06 2.13
N LEU A 164 -1.87 -7.51 1.38
CA LEU A 164 -0.44 -7.61 1.67
C LEU A 164 0.22 -6.22 1.76
N PRO A 165 1.34 -6.10 2.49
CA PRO A 165 1.90 -7.13 3.36
C PRO A 165 1.06 -7.33 4.64
N ALA A 166 0.94 -8.55 5.12
CA ALA A 166 0.29 -8.90 6.38
C ALA A 166 1.25 -8.73 7.57
N THR A 167 2.56 -8.92 7.36
CA THR A 167 3.63 -8.66 8.37
C THR A 167 3.39 -9.34 9.71
N THR A 168 2.94 -10.60 9.69
CA THR A 168 2.54 -11.31 10.90
C THR A 168 3.64 -12.25 11.35
N GLY A 169 4.29 -12.01 12.48
CA GLY A 169 5.25 -12.98 13.04
C GLY A 169 4.61 -14.33 13.38
N ASN A 170 3.32 -14.35 13.76
CA ASN A 170 2.60 -15.56 14.22
C ASN A 170 1.13 -15.63 13.73
N GLY A 171 0.80 -15.04 12.58
CA GLY A 171 -0.57 -14.95 12.06
C GLY A 171 -1.31 -13.67 12.44
N VAL A 172 -2.45 -13.43 11.78
CA VAL A 172 -3.20 -12.16 11.86
C VAL A 172 -3.74 -11.89 13.28
N SER A 173 -3.90 -12.93 14.10
CA SER A 173 -4.36 -12.78 15.48
C SER A 173 -3.21 -12.41 16.44
N GLY A 174 -3.02 -11.11 16.68
CA GLY A 174 -2.31 -10.60 17.87
C GLY A 174 -1.33 -9.47 17.57
N GLY A 175 -0.38 -9.67 16.66
CA GLY A 175 0.66 -8.67 16.33
C GLY A 175 0.22 -7.60 15.34
N VAL A 176 -0.79 -7.89 14.53
CA VAL A 176 -1.32 -7.00 13.47
C VAL A 176 -2.09 -5.80 14.03
N TRP A 177 -2.68 -5.92 15.22
CA TRP A 177 -3.64 -4.92 15.72
C TRP A 177 -3.00 -3.63 16.21
N ASN A 178 -1.87 -3.76 16.89
CA ASN A 178 -0.99 -2.63 17.14
C ASN A 178 -0.13 -2.34 15.90
N GLY A 179 0.23 -3.34 15.10
CA GLY A 179 1.11 -3.22 13.94
C GLY A 179 0.52 -2.41 12.78
N VAL A 180 -0.64 -2.76 12.24
CA VAL A 180 -1.23 -2.06 11.07
C VAL A 180 -1.68 -0.67 11.45
N ALA A 181 -2.36 -0.46 12.58
CA ALA A 181 -2.73 0.90 13.02
C ALA A 181 -1.48 1.77 13.26
N SER A 182 -0.39 1.22 13.83
CA SER A 182 0.84 1.97 14.07
C SER A 182 1.70 2.14 12.82
N ILE A 183 1.77 1.15 11.93
CA ILE A 183 2.52 1.21 10.66
C ILE A 183 1.79 2.14 9.70
N THR A 184 0.46 2.04 9.58
CA THR A 184 -0.33 2.97 8.75
C THR A 184 -0.26 4.38 9.30
N HIS A 185 -0.33 4.56 10.63
CA HIS A 185 -0.05 5.84 11.28
C HIS A 185 1.35 6.36 10.94
N ARG A 186 2.38 5.53 11.08
CA ARG A 186 3.76 5.93 10.80
C ARG A 186 3.97 6.27 9.33
N VAL A 187 3.45 5.47 8.40
CA VAL A 187 3.51 5.73 6.95
C VAL A 187 2.83 7.05 6.59
N LYS A 188 1.66 7.34 7.18
CA LYS A 188 0.97 8.63 7.00
C LYS A 188 1.79 9.78 7.56
N TYR A 189 2.29 9.65 8.78
CA TYR A 189 3.15 10.65 9.44
C TYR A 189 4.41 10.94 8.62
N CYS A 190 5.07 9.90 8.10
CA CYS A 190 6.23 10.02 7.23
C CYS A 190 5.91 10.68 5.89
N GLY A 191 4.76 10.37 5.29
CA GLY A 191 4.31 11.05 4.07
C GLY A 191 4.02 12.54 4.29
N VAL A 192 3.52 12.92 5.47
CA VAL A 192 3.38 14.33 5.85
C VAL A 192 4.76 14.98 5.94
N ILE A 193 5.71 14.41 6.70
CA ILE A 193 7.07 14.97 6.84
C ILE A 193 7.76 15.20 5.49
N ASP A 194 7.63 14.29 4.53
CA ASP A 194 8.21 14.48 3.19
C ASP A 194 7.59 15.68 2.47
N ALA A 195 6.25 15.79 2.46
CA ALA A 195 5.55 16.93 1.87
C ALA A 195 5.94 18.25 2.56
N LEU A 196 6.23 18.18 3.86
CA LEU A 196 6.77 19.30 4.63
C LEU A 196 8.22 19.64 4.22
N ALA A 197 9.08 18.64 4.00
CA ALA A 197 10.47 18.85 3.64
C ALA A 197 10.65 19.36 2.19
N THR A 198 9.73 19.01 1.29
CA THR A 198 9.81 19.36 -0.15
C THR A 198 9.15 20.69 -0.52
N GLY A 199 8.57 21.42 0.44
CA GLY A 199 7.92 22.70 0.14
C GLY A 199 6.53 22.56 -0.48
N GLU A 200 5.94 21.36 -0.51
CA GLU A 200 4.62 21.09 -1.10
C GLU A 200 3.41 21.56 -0.24
N TRP A 201 3.68 22.28 0.86
CA TRP A 201 2.70 22.82 1.83
C TRP A 201 1.55 23.62 1.21
N ILE A 202 1.75 24.18 0.02
CA ILE A 202 0.73 24.99 -0.68
C ILE A 202 -0.43 24.12 -1.21
N LYS A 203 -0.29 22.78 -1.17
CA LYS A 203 -1.33 21.82 -1.57
C LYS A 203 -1.87 20.94 -0.43
N ALA A 204 -1.33 21.06 0.78
CA ALA A 204 -1.87 20.34 1.94
C ALA A 204 -3.20 21.00 2.33
N ASP A 205 -4.30 20.25 2.25
CA ASP A 205 -5.61 20.77 2.65
C ASP A 205 -5.70 20.98 4.17
N TRP A 206 -6.70 21.75 4.59
CA TRP A 206 -6.96 22.03 6.01
C TRP A 206 -7.06 20.76 6.87
N LYS A 207 -7.56 19.66 6.29
CA LYS A 207 -7.68 18.36 6.96
C LYS A 207 -6.33 17.72 7.26
N THR A 208 -5.33 17.98 6.41
CA THR A 208 -3.93 17.57 6.62
C THR A 208 -3.29 18.34 7.77
N LEU A 209 -3.64 19.61 7.95
CA LEU A 209 -3.18 20.46 9.05
C LEU A 209 -3.89 20.13 10.38
N GLU A 210 -5.19 19.84 10.38
CA GLU A 210 -5.92 19.39 11.58
C GLU A 210 -5.37 18.05 12.11
N LEU A 211 -5.03 17.13 11.21
CA LEU A 211 -4.32 15.90 11.58
C LEU A 211 -2.94 16.22 12.17
N PHE A 212 -2.22 17.19 11.64
CA PHE A 212 -0.93 17.58 12.22
C PHE A 212 -1.05 18.19 13.63
N GLU A 213 -2.06 19.02 13.87
CA GLU A 213 -2.32 19.62 15.19
C GLU A 213 -2.85 18.61 16.21
N ALA A 214 -3.66 17.63 15.78
CA ALA A 214 -4.15 16.56 16.64
C ALA A 214 -3.04 15.60 17.14
N TYR A 215 -1.90 15.51 16.42
CA TYR A 215 -0.87 14.50 16.66
C TYR A 215 0.52 15.02 17.08
N ARG A 216 0.69 16.28 17.53
CA ARG A 216 2.02 16.78 17.97
C ARG A 216 2.18 17.01 19.48
N ILE A 217 3.13 16.25 20.04
CA ILE A 217 4.16 16.49 21.09
C ILE A 217 4.00 17.76 21.97
N PRO A 218 4.20 17.68 23.32
CA PRO A 218 3.84 18.72 24.28
C PRO A 218 4.32 20.14 23.96
N MET A 219 3.46 21.12 24.28
CA MET A 219 3.56 22.55 23.98
C MET A 219 4.89 23.25 24.32
N GLU A 220 5.74 22.64 25.14
CA GLU A 220 6.87 23.28 25.80
C GLU A 220 8.08 23.57 24.88
N ASN A 221 8.11 23.01 23.66
CA ASN A 221 9.24 23.14 22.73
C ASN A 221 8.89 23.77 21.36
N ARG A 222 7.93 24.70 21.28
CA ARG A 222 7.62 25.40 20.01
C ARG A 222 8.67 26.50 19.69
N PRO A 223 9.29 26.50 18.48
CA PRO A 223 9.86 27.71 17.91
C PRO A 223 8.75 28.68 17.52
N HIS A 224 8.97 29.98 17.74
CA HIS A 224 8.01 31.03 17.39
C HIS A 224 7.93 31.18 15.87
N VAL A 225 6.78 30.83 15.28
CA VAL A 225 6.47 31.04 13.87
C VAL A 225 5.62 32.31 13.75
N PRO A 226 6.08 33.37 13.05
CA PRO A 226 5.31 34.59 12.90
C PRO A 226 4.08 34.36 12.01
N ALA A 227 3.01 35.12 12.30
CA ALA A 227 1.74 35.02 11.59
C ALA A 227 1.90 35.31 10.07
N PRO A 228 1.14 34.62 9.20
CA PRO A 228 1.16 34.89 7.76
C PRO A 228 0.71 36.32 7.48
N LEU A 229 1.44 37.01 6.61
CA LEU A 229 1.02 38.29 6.06
C LEU A 229 -0.16 38.06 5.11
N VAL A 230 -1.26 38.77 5.38
CA VAL A 230 -2.52 38.78 4.60
C VAL A 230 -2.29 39.36 3.21
#